data_AF-A0A354I655-F1
#
_entry.id   AF-A0A354I655-F1
#
_cell.length_a   1.000
_cell.length_b   1.000
_cell.length_c   1.000
_cell.angle_alpha   90.00
_cell.angle_beta   90.00
_cell.angle_gamma   90.00
#
_symmetry.space_group_name_H-M   'P 1'
#
loop_
_entity.id
_entity.type
_entity.pdbx_description
1 polymer ?
#
loop_
_entity_poly.entity_id
_entity_poly.type
_entity_poly.pdbx_seq_one_letter_code
_entity_poly.pdbx_strand_id
1 'polypeptide(L)'
;MGKTGWYTGREDRERRKRMRAGRGRAEPQGSAGKEYCILCGRLTEAAKEQPLSEREYYIEGAGQLCRECYRELYVPRHNQNAVRLAR
;
A
#
# COMPACT_ATOMS: atom_id res chain seq x y z
N MET A 1 -43.37 2.93 28.96
CA MET A 1 -42.17 3.60 29.51
C MET A 1 -40.94 2.77 29.16
N GLY A 2 -40.25 3.13 28.06
CA GLY A 2 -39.06 2.41 27.57
C GLY A 2 -37.84 2.80 28.39
N LYS A 3 -37.25 1.82 29.09
CA LYS A 3 -36.04 2.05 29.89
C LYS A 3 -34.86 2.25 28.94
N THR A 4 -34.29 3.46 28.99
CA THR A 4 -33.11 3.88 28.25
C THR A 4 -31.93 3.00 28.63
N GLY A 5 -31.58 2.07 27.74
CA GLY A 5 -30.50 1.10 27.90
C GLY A 5 -29.13 1.75 27.81
N TRP A 6 -28.71 2.42 28.88
CA TRP A 6 -27.31 2.77 29.10
C TRP A 6 -26.60 1.56 29.71
N TYR A 7 -26.32 0.56 28.88
CA TYR A 7 -25.55 -0.63 29.26
C TYR A 7 -24.16 -0.21 29.77
N THR A 8 -23.69 -0.90 30.79
CA THR A 8 -22.58 -0.47 31.64
C THR A 8 -21.29 -0.34 30.84
N GLY A 9 -20.50 0.73 31.06
CA GLY A 9 -19.22 0.95 30.39
C GLY A 9 -18.17 -0.16 30.56
N ARG A 10 -18.44 -1.15 31.43
CA ARG A 10 -17.65 -2.38 31.57
C ARG A 10 -17.86 -3.33 30.38
N GLU A 11 -19.09 -3.47 29.88
CA GLU A 11 -19.42 -4.34 28.74
C GLU A 11 -18.93 -3.77 27.41
N ASP A 12 -19.06 -2.45 27.20
CA ASP A 12 -18.57 -1.79 25.99
C ASP A 12 -17.03 -1.83 25.91
N ARG A 13 -16.35 -1.72 27.06
CA ARG A 13 -14.90 -1.90 27.17
C ARG A 13 -14.48 -3.32 26.82
N GLU A 14 -15.16 -4.34 27.33
CA GLU A 14 -14.86 -5.75 27.01
C GLU A 14 -15.14 -6.07 25.53
N ARG A 15 -16.23 -5.52 24.96
CA ARG A 15 -16.52 -5.61 23.53
C ARG A 15 -15.44 -4.95 22.67
N ARG A 16 -14.95 -3.75 23.05
CA ARG A 16 -13.80 -3.10 22.39
C ARG A 16 -12.50 -3.90 22.53
N LYS A 17 -12.22 -4.52 23.68
CA LYS A 17 -11.05 -5.39 23.87
C LYS A 17 -11.12 -6.62 22.95
N ARG A 18 -12.27 -7.29 22.87
CA ARG A 18 -12.49 -8.42 21.95
C ARG A 18 -12.29 -8.03 20.48
N MET A 19 -12.81 -6.87 20.07
CA MET A 19 -12.63 -6.33 18.72
C MET A 19 -11.16 -5.98 18.37
N ARG A 20 -10.33 -5.65 19.37
CA ARG A 20 -8.90 -5.32 19.16
C ARG A 20 -8.00 -6.56 19.15
N ALA A 21 -8.35 -7.60 19.90
CA ALA A 21 -7.56 -8.83 20.03
C ALA A 21 -7.45 -9.66 18.73
N GLY A 22 -8.36 -9.45 17.76
CA GLY A 22 -8.39 -10.19 16.48
C GLY A 22 -7.62 -9.53 15.33
N ARG A 23 -7.04 -8.33 15.50
CA ARG A 23 -6.25 -7.66 14.44
C ARG A 23 -4.77 -8.03 14.54
N GLY A 24 -4.48 -9.32 14.50
CA GLY A 24 -3.16 -9.78 14.10
C GLY A 24 -2.99 -9.48 12.62
N ARG A 25 -2.39 -8.34 12.28
CA ARG A 25 -1.88 -8.12 10.93
C ARG A 25 -0.75 -9.12 10.79
N ALA A 26 -0.92 -10.16 9.96
CA ALA A 26 0.20 -10.97 9.54
C ALA A 26 1.25 -10.00 9.00
N GLU A 27 2.39 -9.88 9.69
CA GLU A 27 3.54 -9.19 9.12
C GLU A 27 3.89 -9.91 7.83
N PRO A 28 3.99 -9.22 6.69
CA PRO A 28 4.43 -9.85 5.47
C PRO A 28 5.83 -10.41 5.74
N GLN A 29 5.90 -11.73 5.76
CA GLN A 29 7.12 -12.47 5.97
C GLN A 29 8.08 -12.13 4.83
N GLY A 30 9.23 -11.54 5.17
CA GLY A 30 10.47 -11.75 4.43
C GLY A 30 10.76 -10.80 3.28
N SER A 31 11.24 -9.60 3.62
CA SER A 31 12.57 -9.14 3.19
C SER A 31 12.90 -7.86 3.94
N ALA A 32 13.67 -7.97 5.01
CA ALA A 32 13.92 -6.88 5.96
C ALA A 32 14.62 -5.62 5.37
N GLY A 33 14.84 -5.55 4.06
CA GLY A 33 15.53 -4.44 3.42
C GLY A 33 15.11 -4.14 1.99
N LYS A 34 14.00 -4.69 1.47
CA LYS A 34 13.51 -4.38 0.11
C LYS A 34 12.19 -3.63 0.13
N GLU A 35 11.96 -2.87 -0.93
CA GLU A 35 10.77 -2.06 -1.14
C GLU A 35 9.65 -2.88 -1.81
N TYR A 36 8.41 -2.45 -1.60
CA TYR A 36 7.23 -3.04 -2.23
C TYR A 36 6.67 -2.11 -3.30
N CYS A 37 6.14 -2.69 -4.37
CA CYS A 37 5.47 -1.97 -5.43
C CYS A 37 4.19 -1.32 -4.88
N ILE A 38 4.06 -0.01 -5.01
CA ILE A 38 2.88 0.73 -4.51
C ILE A 38 1.58 0.37 -5.24
N LEU A 39 1.65 -0.23 -6.44
CA LEU A 39 0.46 -0.60 -7.22
C LEU A 39 -0.01 -2.03 -6.97
N CYS A 40 0.90 -3.00 -6.95
CA CYS A 40 0.53 -4.42 -6.83
C CYS A 40 0.98 -5.09 -5.53
N GLY A 41 1.75 -4.39 -4.68
CA GLY A 41 2.24 -4.93 -3.41
C GLY A 41 3.31 -6.02 -3.54
N ARG A 42 3.82 -6.30 -4.75
CA ARG A 42 4.91 -7.26 -4.95
C ARG A 42 6.25 -6.68 -4.51
N LEU A 43 7.14 -7.54 -4.03
CA LEU A 43 8.49 -7.14 -3.67
C LEU A 43 9.26 -6.69 -4.91
N THR A 44 10.03 -5.60 -4.76
CA THR A 44 10.84 -5.03 -5.82
C THR A 44 12.31 -5.37 -5.61
N GLU A 45 13.15 -5.08 -6.60
CA GLU A 45 14.60 -5.27 -6.49
C GLU A 45 15.27 -4.17 -5.66
N ALA A 46 14.63 -3.00 -5.54
CA ALA A 46 15.14 -1.85 -4.81
C ALA A 46 15.22 -2.13 -3.30
N ALA A 47 16.39 -1.86 -2.73
CA ALA A 47 16.58 -1.91 -1.29
C ALA A 47 16.10 -0.60 -0.62
N LYS A 48 15.63 -0.70 0.63
CA LYS A 48 15.23 0.43 1.48
C LYS A 48 16.37 1.39 1.77
N GLU A 49 17.59 0.88 1.81
CA GLU A 49 18.80 1.64 2.10
C GLU A 49 19.46 2.19 0.83
N GLN A 50 19.07 1.69 -0.35
CA GLN A 50 19.61 2.18 -1.62
C GLN A 50 19.23 3.66 -1.81
N PRO A 51 20.18 4.55 -2.18
CA PRO A 51 19.88 5.95 -2.44
C PRO A 51 18.81 6.11 -3.52
N LEU A 52 17.91 7.09 -3.36
CA LEU A 52 16.78 7.30 -4.28
C LEU A 52 17.24 7.50 -5.73
N SER A 53 18.35 8.23 -5.93
CA SER A 53 18.93 8.51 -7.25
C SER A 53 19.40 7.26 -8.00
N GLU A 54 19.61 6.15 -7.29
CA GLU A 54 20.08 4.89 -7.86
C GLU A 54 18.95 3.86 -8.00
N ARG A 55 17.71 4.18 -7.58
CA ARG A 55 16.58 3.26 -7.64
C ARG A 55 15.93 3.29 -9.02
N GLU A 56 16.05 2.19 -9.75
CA GLU A 56 15.23 1.97 -10.93
C GLU A 56 13.75 1.95 -10.56
N TYR A 57 12.91 2.54 -11.42
CA TYR A 57 11.44 2.51 -11.30
C TYR A 57 10.87 3.17 -10.04
N TYR A 58 11.65 4.01 -9.35
CA TYR A 58 11.16 4.88 -8.28
C TYR A 58 10.50 6.12 -8.89
N ILE A 59 9.30 6.46 -8.41
CA ILE A 59 8.58 7.67 -8.83
C ILE A 59 8.63 8.67 -7.69
N GLU A 60 9.28 9.82 -7.93
CA GLU A 60 9.40 10.89 -6.96
C GLU A 60 8.04 11.31 -6.42
N GLY A 61 7.91 11.33 -5.08
CA GLY A 61 6.67 11.69 -4.38
C GLY A 61 5.58 10.61 -4.37
N ALA A 62 5.70 9.52 -5.12
CA ALA A 62 4.72 8.44 -5.15
C ALA A 62 5.24 7.14 -4.50
N GLY A 63 6.47 6.73 -4.82
CA GLY A 63 7.09 5.54 -4.26
C GLY A 63 7.62 4.55 -5.31
N GLN A 64 7.99 3.36 -4.86
CA GLN A 64 8.64 2.34 -5.67
C GLN A 64 7.63 1.53 -6.51
N LEU A 65 7.95 1.27 -7.78
CA LEU A 65 7.24 0.32 -8.63
C LEU A 65 8.07 -0.94 -8.91
N CYS A 66 7.39 -2.05 -9.21
CA CYS A 66 8.03 -3.17 -9.89
C CYS A 66 8.18 -2.87 -11.38
N ARG A 67 9.10 -3.58 -12.03
CA ARG A 67 9.40 -3.42 -13.46
C ARG A 67 8.17 -3.57 -14.36
N GLU A 68 7.26 -4.50 -14.07
CA GLU A 68 6.06 -4.70 -14.90
C GLU A 68 5.11 -3.51 -14.81
N CYS A 69 4.79 -3.05 -13.61
CA CYS A 69 3.90 -1.89 -13.41
C CYS A 69 4.50 -0.61 -13.99
N TYR A 70 5.81 -0.41 -13.87
CA TYR A 70 6.47 0.73 -14.51
C TYR A 70 6.34 0.67 -16.04
N ARG A 71 6.54 -0.50 -16.65
CA ARG A 71 6.41 -0.68 -18.11
C ARG A 71 4.98 -0.43 -18.59
N GLU A 72 3.96 -0.86 -17.85
CA GLU A 72 2.57 -0.60 -18.21
C GLU A 72 2.22 0.88 -18.23
N LEU A 73 2.83 1.68 -17.34
CA LEU A 73 2.57 3.12 -17.24
C LEU A 73 3.41 3.96 -18.22
N TYR A 74 4.71 3.65 -18.33
CA TYR A 74 5.68 4.55 -18.99
C TYR A 74 6.29 4.00 -20.27
N VAL A 75 6.24 2.69 -20.50
CA VAL A 75 6.71 2.14 -21.78
C VAL A 75 5.52 2.16 -22.73
N PRO A 76 5.58 2.94 -23.81
CA PRO A 76 4.52 2.95 -24.80
C PRO A 76 4.42 1.53 -25.38
N ARG A 77 3.39 0.78 -24.99
CA ARG A 77 2.87 -0.25 -25.88
C ARG A 77 2.38 0.54 -27.08
N HIS A 78 2.78 0.21 -28.30
CA HIS A 78 2.23 0.85 -29.49
C HIS A 78 0.69 0.87 -29.39
N ASN A 79 0.13 1.99 -28.95
CA ASN A 79 -1.28 2.19 -28.68
C ASN A 79 -1.64 3.49 -29.35
N GLN A 80 -2.57 3.41 -30.29
CA GLN A 80 -2.91 4.42 -31.30
C GLN A 80 -3.64 5.66 -30.72
N ASN A 81 -3.75 5.75 -29.39
CA ASN A 81 -4.48 6.80 -28.68
C ASN A 81 -3.50 7.79 -28.03
N ALA A 82 -2.58 8.35 -28.82
CA ALA A 82 -1.81 9.50 -28.41
C ALA A 82 -2.76 10.70 -28.28
N VAL A 83 -3.04 11.14 -27.06
CA VAL A 83 -3.77 12.39 -26.82
C VAL A 83 -2.90 13.51 -27.39
N ARG A 84 -3.37 14.18 -28.44
CA ARG A 84 -2.71 15.37 -28.97
C ARG A 84 -2.68 16.41 -27.84
N LEU A 85 -1.51 16.66 -27.28
CA LEU A 85 -1.25 17.88 -26.55
C LEU A 85 -1.36 19.02 -27.57
N ALA A 86 -2.56 19.61 -27.63
CA ALA A 86 -2.81 20.80 -28.42
C ALA A 86 -1.95 21.95 -27.88
N ARG A 87 -1.35 22.68 -28.82
CA ARG A 87 -0.37 23.75 -28.63
C ARG A 87 -1.01 25.03 -28.11
#